data_AF-A0AAC9XJQ5-F1
#
_entry.id   AF-A0AAC9XJQ5-F1
#
_cell.length_a   1.000
_cell.length_b   1.000
_cell.length_c   1.000
_cell.angle_alpha   90.00
_cell.angle_beta   90.00
_cell.angle_gamma   90.00
#
_symmetry.space_group_name_H-M   'P 1'
#
loop_
_entity.id
_entity.type
_entity.pdbx_description
1 polymer ?
#
loop_
_entity_poly.entity_id
_entity_poly.type
_entity_poly.pdbx_seq_one_letter_code
_entity_poly.pdbx_strand_id
1 'polypeptide(L)'
;MKTLLKTILCFAVSSASVFGMYGFSNDWMDFLTDSSHLRARTDQLGFVLGNRGVKGTFGFKADTLSFGNIMSYIDNGKLSLDATISLGLAYTSEIISVGLGYNYTYIDSSLDVHTPVLMINAMNDSLRICVPFQIADAKDNSDYSAFSTTSEIRYYTGLDSVNAVRLYINYGKNSYNVNSASSFGLELRFYFLPTTINNVWINPFIKVLYSSALDAKGKDIINENTDTLVNIQSYDRISYTSNNANEIYESNPYIVRITPALSLYANSDFVSLYFEPSIGYKIIYDGKKVGNLNHTLTWGAYSEVRVYPVSDLEWYFEMGINSSNNPIPVNFRSATGINWYFTQL
;
A
#
# COMPACT_ATOMS: atom_id res chain seq x y z
N MET A 1 30.59 9.28 15.26
CA MET A 1 29.37 8.98 16.04
C MET A 1 28.09 9.58 15.43
N LYS A 2 28.07 10.86 15.00
CA LYS A 2 26.90 11.47 14.33
C LYS A 2 26.53 10.84 12.97
N THR A 3 27.50 10.37 12.20
CA THR A 3 27.29 9.66 10.92
C THR A 3 26.74 8.25 11.13
N LEU A 4 27.30 7.50 12.09
CA LEU A 4 26.83 6.15 12.42
C LEU A 4 25.37 6.14 12.91
N LEU A 5 24.98 7.13 13.73
CA LEU A 5 23.61 7.26 14.22
C LEU A 5 22.63 7.60 13.09
N LYS A 6 23.04 8.41 12.11
CA LYS A 6 22.25 8.71 10.90
C LYS A 6 22.12 7.49 9.98
N THR A 7 23.18 6.69 9.84
CA THR A 7 23.14 5.45 9.06
C THR A 7 22.24 4.39 9.71
N ILE A 8 22.34 4.21 11.03
CA ILE A 8 21.43 3.34 11.80
C ILE A 8 19.99 3.87 11.72
N LEU A 9 19.78 5.18 11.70
CA LEU A 9 18.46 5.79 11.55
C LEU A 9 17.85 5.55 10.15
N CYS A 10 18.65 5.62 9.08
CA CYS A 10 18.20 5.26 7.74
C CYS A 10 17.87 3.75 7.64
N PHE A 11 18.66 2.88 8.28
CA PHE A 11 18.41 1.45 8.32
C PHE A 11 17.20 1.08 9.20
N ALA A 12 16.95 1.80 10.30
CA ALA A 12 15.80 1.58 11.19
C ALA A 12 14.47 1.97 10.54
N VAL A 13 14.44 3.05 9.76
CA VAL A 13 13.23 3.47 9.03
C VAL A 13 12.95 2.60 7.80
N SER A 14 13.97 1.93 7.24
CA SER A 14 13.80 0.93 6.18
C SER A 14 13.52 -0.49 6.70
N SER A 15 13.78 -0.78 7.97
CA SER A 15 13.60 -2.14 8.52
C SER A 15 12.19 -2.42 9.04
N ALA A 16 11.26 -1.47 9.04
CA ALA A 16 9.84 -1.73 9.37
C ALA A 16 8.96 -2.11 8.17
N SER A 17 9.56 -2.39 7.00
CA SER A 17 8.84 -2.93 5.85
C SER A 17 9.88 -3.41 4.83
N VAL A 18 10.37 -4.64 4.97
CA VAL A 18 11.28 -5.17 3.93
C VAL A 18 10.42 -5.69 2.79
N PHE A 19 10.44 -4.95 1.69
CA PHE A 19 9.76 -5.24 0.45
C PHE A 19 10.56 -6.23 -0.41
N GLY A 20 9.81 -6.85 -1.31
CA GLY A 20 10.17 -8.00 -2.10
C GLY A 20 8.87 -8.54 -2.61
N MET A 21 8.70 -8.48 -3.93
CA MET A 21 7.51 -8.85 -4.69
C MET A 21 6.31 -7.93 -4.58
N TYR A 22 6.43 -6.90 -5.36
CA TYR A 22 5.61 -5.72 -5.36
C TYR A 22 4.26 -5.97 -6.02
N GLY A 23 3.19 -5.52 -5.38
CA GLY A 23 1.82 -5.66 -5.89
C GLY A 23 1.48 -4.55 -6.88
N PHE A 24 0.20 -4.41 -7.22
CA PHE A 24 -0.27 -3.34 -8.12
C PHE A 24 -0.13 -1.92 -7.54
N SER A 25 0.30 -1.79 -6.28
CA SER A 25 0.28 -0.55 -5.51
C SER A 25 1.66 0.12 -5.40
N ASN A 26 1.81 1.04 -4.45
CA ASN A 26 3.07 1.70 -4.10
C ASN A 26 4.12 0.78 -3.43
N ASP A 27 3.89 -0.53 -3.33
CA ASP A 27 4.84 -1.50 -2.77
C ASP A 27 6.23 -1.41 -3.43
N TRP A 28 6.26 -1.07 -4.72
CA TRP A 28 7.47 -0.91 -5.54
C TRP A 28 8.46 0.15 -5.04
N MET A 29 8.04 1.04 -4.13
CA MET A 29 8.85 2.14 -3.63
C MET A 29 10.26 1.74 -3.19
N ASP A 30 10.40 0.55 -2.59
CA ASP A 30 11.67 0.13 -2.01
C ASP A 30 12.50 -0.80 -2.91
N PHE A 31 12.01 -1.17 -4.11
CA PHE A 31 12.74 -1.97 -5.10
C PHE A 31 14.13 -1.43 -5.42
N LEU A 32 14.25 -0.11 -5.54
CA LEU A 32 15.52 0.54 -5.84
C LEU A 32 16.54 0.39 -4.70
N THR A 33 16.10 0.22 -3.46
CA THR A 33 16.97 0.02 -2.29
C THR A 33 17.06 -1.41 -1.78
N ASP A 34 16.20 -2.30 -2.24
CA ASP A 34 16.17 -3.69 -1.76
C ASP A 34 17.46 -4.42 -2.12
N SER A 35 17.92 -5.23 -1.16
CA SER A 35 19.05 -6.14 -1.35
C SER A 35 18.63 -7.36 -2.14
N SER A 36 19.57 -8.03 -2.78
CA SER A 36 19.30 -9.28 -3.47
C SER A 36 18.77 -10.32 -2.48
N HIS A 37 17.61 -10.89 -2.75
CA HIS A 37 16.96 -11.86 -1.88
C HIS A 37 15.95 -12.73 -2.65
N LEU A 38 15.69 -13.92 -2.11
CA LEU A 38 14.52 -14.73 -2.41
C LEU A 38 13.49 -14.54 -1.29
N ARG A 39 12.23 -14.41 -1.67
CA ARG A 39 11.09 -14.33 -0.77
C ARG A 39 10.14 -15.49 -1.02
N ALA A 40 9.74 -16.14 0.06
CA ALA A 40 8.71 -17.17 0.05
C ALA A 40 7.82 -17.03 1.29
N ARG A 41 6.70 -16.35 1.10
CA ARG A 41 5.65 -16.05 2.06
C ARG A 41 4.31 -16.52 1.53
N THR A 42 3.32 -16.65 2.41
CA THR A 42 1.98 -17.13 2.04
C THR A 42 1.30 -16.26 0.97
N ASP A 43 1.56 -14.95 0.97
CA ASP A 43 1.06 -13.99 0.00
C ASP A 43 2.07 -13.60 -1.09
N GLN A 44 3.35 -14.00 -0.99
CA GLN A 44 4.45 -13.51 -1.83
C GLN A 44 5.54 -14.59 -2.09
N LEU A 45 5.69 -15.09 -3.32
CA LEU A 45 6.85 -15.89 -3.84
C LEU A 45 7.66 -15.33 -5.05
N GLY A 46 8.97 -15.07 -4.91
CA GLY A 46 9.74 -14.33 -5.92
C GLY A 46 11.09 -13.83 -5.44
N PHE A 47 11.81 -13.07 -6.27
CA PHE A 47 13.18 -12.66 -5.97
C PHE A 47 13.49 -11.26 -6.49
N VAL A 48 14.47 -10.63 -5.83
CA VAL A 48 15.22 -9.47 -6.32
C VAL A 48 16.66 -9.92 -6.52
N LEU A 49 17.24 -9.67 -7.69
CA LEU A 49 18.63 -10.00 -8.02
C LEU A 49 19.28 -8.83 -8.72
N GLY A 50 20.52 -8.52 -8.36
CA GLY A 50 21.27 -7.47 -9.03
C GLY A 50 22.51 -7.05 -8.26
N ASN A 51 23.16 -6.02 -8.81
CA ASN A 51 24.31 -5.37 -8.21
C ASN A 51 24.03 -3.86 -8.04
N ARG A 52 25.07 -3.09 -7.73
CA ARG A 52 24.97 -1.63 -7.49
C ARG A 52 24.66 -0.80 -8.73
N GLY A 53 24.64 -1.39 -9.94
CA GLY A 53 24.33 -0.69 -11.18
C GLY A 53 23.01 -1.12 -11.82
N VAL A 54 22.73 -2.42 -11.85
CA VAL A 54 21.51 -2.98 -12.46
C VAL A 54 20.91 -4.03 -11.53
N LYS A 55 19.61 -3.95 -11.34
CA LYS A 55 18.83 -4.98 -10.62
C LYS A 55 17.53 -5.30 -11.33
N GLY A 56 17.08 -6.53 -11.13
CA GLY A 56 15.83 -7.05 -11.64
C GLY A 56 15.03 -7.77 -10.55
N THR A 57 13.74 -7.90 -10.78
CA THR A 57 12.83 -8.61 -9.87
C THR A 57 11.79 -9.39 -10.67
N PHE A 58 11.36 -10.51 -10.11
CA PHE A 58 10.22 -11.27 -10.60
C PHE A 58 9.50 -11.93 -9.43
N GLY A 59 8.16 -11.98 -9.46
CA GLY A 59 7.40 -12.74 -8.47
C GLY A 59 5.88 -12.53 -8.51
N PHE A 60 5.19 -13.21 -7.60
CA PHE A 60 3.72 -13.23 -7.44
C PHE A 60 3.23 -12.65 -6.11
N LYS A 61 2.44 -11.58 -6.11
CA LYS A 61 1.83 -11.06 -4.88
C LYS A 61 0.32 -11.30 -4.87
N ALA A 62 -0.18 -11.92 -3.81
CA ALA A 62 -1.60 -12.02 -3.54
C ALA A 62 -2.13 -10.63 -3.16
N ASP A 63 -3.17 -10.19 -3.86
CA ASP A 63 -3.70 -8.83 -3.75
C ASP A 63 -5.02 -8.77 -2.95
N THR A 64 -5.29 -9.78 -2.13
CA THR A 64 -6.51 -9.87 -1.33
C THR A 64 -6.32 -9.28 0.07
N LEU A 65 -7.33 -8.53 0.52
CA LEU A 65 -7.28 -7.63 1.68
C LEU A 65 -7.15 -8.32 3.06
N SER A 66 -7.31 -9.64 3.15
CA SER A 66 -7.15 -10.42 4.38
C SER A 66 -7.00 -11.90 4.05
N PHE A 67 -5.91 -12.52 4.52
CA PHE A 67 -5.59 -13.92 4.30
C PHE A 67 -5.22 -14.31 2.86
N GLY A 68 -4.66 -13.38 2.08
CA GLY A 68 -4.23 -13.66 0.72
C GLY A 68 -3.23 -14.78 0.61
N ASN A 69 -3.58 -15.75 -0.24
CA ASN A 69 -2.72 -16.83 -0.69
C ASN A 69 -2.52 -16.64 -2.18
N ILE A 70 -1.32 -16.93 -2.68
CA ILE A 70 -1.04 -16.87 -4.12
C ILE A 70 -1.94 -17.84 -4.91
N MET A 71 -2.39 -18.90 -4.24
CA MET A 71 -3.21 -19.96 -4.81
C MET A 71 -4.50 -20.07 -4.02
N SER A 72 -5.64 -20.07 -4.72
CA SER A 72 -6.95 -20.33 -4.14
C SER A 72 -7.58 -21.59 -4.73
N TYR A 73 -8.36 -22.29 -3.90
CA TYR A 73 -9.19 -23.40 -4.35
C TYR A 73 -10.55 -22.83 -4.73
N ILE A 74 -10.89 -22.90 -6.02
CA ILE A 74 -12.21 -22.49 -6.50
C ILE A 74 -13.15 -23.71 -6.48
N ASP A 75 -14.43 -23.47 -6.16
CA ASP A 75 -15.50 -24.47 -6.30
C ASP A 75 -15.40 -25.19 -7.66
N ASN A 76 -15.43 -26.53 -7.63
CA ASN A 76 -15.16 -27.50 -8.73
C ASN A 76 -13.71 -28.03 -8.85
N GLY A 77 -12.83 -27.76 -7.89
CA GLY A 77 -11.55 -28.46 -7.78
C GLY A 77 -10.47 -28.05 -8.76
N LYS A 78 -10.62 -26.88 -9.39
CA LYS A 78 -9.57 -26.25 -10.17
C LYS A 78 -8.79 -25.27 -9.30
N LEU A 79 -7.47 -25.44 -9.32
CA LEU A 79 -6.52 -24.54 -8.69
C LEU A 79 -6.46 -23.25 -9.51
N SER A 80 -6.61 -22.09 -8.85
CA SER A 80 -6.49 -20.78 -9.50
C SER A 80 -5.35 -19.97 -8.89
N LEU A 81 -4.69 -19.18 -9.74
CA LEU A 81 -3.73 -18.16 -9.31
C LEU A 81 -4.52 -16.93 -8.85
N ASP A 82 -4.47 -16.64 -7.56
CA ASP A 82 -5.10 -15.46 -6.93
C ASP A 82 -4.01 -14.45 -6.57
N ALA A 83 -3.20 -14.12 -7.58
CA ALA A 83 -2.04 -13.26 -7.42
C ALA A 83 -1.74 -12.48 -8.69
N THR A 84 -1.12 -11.34 -8.48
CA THR A 84 -0.56 -10.50 -9.51
C THR A 84 0.88 -10.91 -9.78
N ILE A 85 1.21 -11.01 -11.07
CA ILE A 85 2.58 -11.26 -11.53
C ILE A 85 3.30 -9.92 -11.61
N SER A 86 4.54 -9.87 -11.13
CA SER A 86 5.40 -8.68 -11.10
C SER A 86 6.71 -8.95 -11.83
N LEU A 87 7.16 -7.98 -12.64
CA LEU A 87 8.46 -7.97 -13.30
C LEU A 87 9.02 -6.56 -13.25
N GLY A 88 10.30 -6.40 -12.93
CA GLY A 88 10.91 -5.07 -12.91
C GLY A 88 12.40 -5.09 -13.23
N LEU A 89 12.88 -3.96 -13.73
CA LEU A 89 14.28 -3.67 -14.01
C LEU A 89 14.60 -2.25 -13.54
N ALA A 90 15.77 -2.08 -12.93
CA ALA A 90 16.22 -0.79 -12.46
C ALA A 90 17.71 -0.57 -12.71
N TYR A 91 18.02 0.69 -12.97
CA TYR A 91 19.36 1.23 -12.86
C TYR A 91 19.49 1.91 -11.50
N THR A 92 20.52 1.54 -10.74
CA THR A 92 20.81 2.13 -9.44
C THR A 92 22.13 2.89 -9.46
N SER A 93 22.16 4.06 -8.83
CA SER A 93 23.37 4.85 -8.62
C SER A 93 23.25 5.69 -7.35
N GLU A 94 24.35 6.30 -6.92
CA GLU A 94 24.35 7.18 -5.73
C GLU A 94 23.55 8.47 -5.94
N ILE A 95 23.56 9.02 -7.17
CA ILE A 95 22.93 10.32 -7.47
C ILE A 95 21.44 10.15 -7.76
N ILE A 96 21.12 9.23 -8.67
CA ILE A 96 19.75 8.94 -9.09
C ILE A 96 19.63 7.46 -9.45
N SER A 97 18.59 6.82 -8.94
CA SER A 97 18.20 5.47 -9.32
C SER A 97 16.82 5.54 -9.99
N VAL A 98 16.63 4.80 -11.07
CA VAL A 98 15.38 4.76 -11.82
C VAL A 98 15.02 3.31 -12.09
N GLY A 99 13.76 2.97 -11.84
CA GLY A 99 13.22 1.65 -12.06
C GLY A 99 11.93 1.70 -12.87
N LEU A 100 11.74 0.66 -13.67
CA LEU A 100 10.47 0.35 -14.29
C LEU A 100 10.00 -0.99 -13.75
N GLY A 101 8.77 -1.00 -13.27
CA GLY A 101 8.04 -2.19 -12.85
C GLY A 101 6.85 -2.40 -13.75
N TYR A 102 6.36 -3.62 -13.76
CA TYR A 102 5.13 -3.98 -14.44
C TYR A 102 4.44 -5.09 -13.65
N ASN A 103 3.15 -4.89 -13.42
CA ASN A 103 2.29 -5.92 -12.88
C ASN A 103 1.20 -6.32 -13.87
N TYR A 104 0.86 -7.60 -13.84
CA TYR A 104 -0.29 -8.15 -14.55
C TYR A 104 -1.18 -8.90 -13.55
N THR A 105 -2.44 -8.52 -13.50
CA THR A 105 -3.46 -9.14 -12.66
C THR A 105 -4.55 -9.69 -13.57
N TYR A 106 -4.73 -11.01 -13.54
CA TYR A 106 -5.86 -11.66 -14.18
C TYR A 106 -7.04 -11.62 -13.20
N ILE A 107 -8.15 -11.00 -13.59
CA ILE A 107 -9.36 -10.97 -12.77
C ILE A 107 -10.29 -12.10 -13.20
N ASP A 108 -10.67 -12.12 -14.49
CA ASP A 108 -11.51 -13.16 -15.07
C ASP A 108 -11.37 -13.23 -16.60
N SER A 109 -12.21 -14.05 -17.25
CA SER A 109 -12.19 -14.21 -18.70
C SER A 109 -12.52 -12.92 -19.47
N SER A 110 -13.15 -11.94 -18.82
CA SER A 110 -13.59 -10.68 -19.41
C SER A 110 -12.69 -9.49 -19.07
N LEU A 111 -11.86 -9.57 -18.02
CA LEU A 111 -11.10 -8.43 -17.50
C LEU A 111 -9.68 -8.81 -17.07
N ASP A 112 -8.71 -8.02 -17.54
CA ASP A 112 -7.33 -8.00 -17.04
C ASP A 112 -6.94 -6.59 -16.60
N VAL A 113 -5.98 -6.52 -15.68
CA VAL A 113 -5.38 -5.26 -15.23
C VAL A 113 -3.88 -5.28 -15.53
N HIS A 114 -3.43 -4.23 -16.19
CA HIS A 114 -2.03 -3.97 -16.50
C HIS A 114 -1.56 -2.76 -15.69
N THR A 115 -0.48 -2.91 -14.94
CA THR A 115 0.03 -1.86 -14.05
C THR A 115 1.51 -1.59 -14.30
N PRO A 116 1.87 -0.74 -15.28
CA PRO A 116 3.22 -0.17 -15.34
C PRO A 116 3.50 0.69 -14.09
N VAL A 117 4.73 0.63 -13.61
CA VAL A 117 5.17 1.33 -12.40
C VAL A 117 6.48 2.08 -12.68
N LEU A 118 6.51 3.36 -12.34
CA LEU A 118 7.72 4.17 -12.37
C LEU A 118 8.25 4.36 -10.95
N MET A 119 9.54 4.11 -10.75
CA MET A 119 10.24 4.35 -9.50
C MET A 119 11.42 5.27 -9.71
N ILE A 120 11.61 6.23 -8.80
CA ILE A 120 12.75 7.14 -8.81
C ILE A 120 13.25 7.32 -7.38
N ASN A 121 14.53 7.10 -7.16
CA ASN A 121 15.24 7.60 -5.99
C ASN A 121 16.22 8.69 -6.41
N ALA A 122 16.30 9.76 -5.63
CA ALA A 122 17.23 10.84 -5.85
C ALA A 122 17.76 11.37 -4.51
N MET A 123 18.75 12.26 -4.58
CA MET A 123 19.32 12.92 -3.40
C MET A 123 19.86 11.90 -2.38
N ASN A 124 20.67 10.94 -2.84
CA ASN A 124 21.22 9.86 -2.01
C ASN A 124 20.11 9.07 -1.27
N ASP A 125 19.10 8.63 -2.01
CA ASP A 125 17.91 7.91 -1.52
C ASP A 125 17.03 8.66 -0.50
N SER A 126 17.29 9.95 -0.28
CA SER A 126 16.46 10.78 0.61
C SER A 126 15.11 11.16 -0.01
N LEU A 127 15.03 11.26 -1.35
CA LEU A 127 13.77 11.40 -2.08
C LEU A 127 13.46 10.09 -2.80
N ARG A 128 12.26 9.55 -2.58
CA ARG A 128 11.76 8.36 -3.27
C ARG A 128 10.36 8.63 -3.82
N ILE A 129 10.13 8.20 -5.05
CA ILE A 129 8.88 8.39 -5.78
C ILE A 129 8.50 7.05 -6.39
N CYS A 130 7.24 6.64 -6.21
CA CYS A 130 6.66 5.47 -6.84
C CYS A 130 5.30 5.83 -7.42
N VAL A 131 5.12 5.57 -8.71
CA VAL A 131 3.90 5.90 -9.45
C VAL A 131 3.43 4.67 -10.22
N PRO A 132 2.53 3.85 -9.64
CA PRO A 132 1.85 2.77 -10.34
C PRO A 132 0.63 3.30 -11.10
N PHE A 133 0.42 2.81 -12.32
CA PHE A 133 -0.75 3.13 -13.15
C PHE A 133 -1.52 1.87 -13.48
N GLN A 134 -2.57 1.58 -12.74
CA GLN A 134 -3.43 0.43 -13.02
C GLN A 134 -4.38 0.78 -14.16
N ILE A 135 -4.38 -0.02 -15.22
CA ILE A 135 -5.23 0.15 -16.38
C ILE A 135 -5.97 -1.16 -16.58
N ALA A 136 -7.30 -1.10 -16.59
CA ALA A 136 -8.13 -2.27 -16.85
C ALA A 136 -8.96 -2.03 -18.11
N ASP A 137 -8.95 -3.02 -18.99
CA ASP A 137 -9.67 -3.00 -20.27
C ASP A 137 -10.40 -4.33 -20.45
N ALA A 138 -11.62 -4.27 -20.97
CA ALA A 138 -12.41 -5.48 -21.16
C ALA A 138 -11.97 -6.22 -22.43
N LYS A 139 -11.84 -7.54 -22.32
CA LYS A 139 -11.45 -8.41 -23.44
C LYS A 139 -12.58 -8.60 -24.45
N ASP A 140 -13.81 -8.63 -23.96
CA ASP A 140 -15.00 -8.92 -24.76
C ASP A 140 -15.80 -7.65 -25.03
N ASN A 141 -15.38 -6.89 -26.06
CA ASN A 141 -16.11 -5.86 -26.82
C ASN A 141 -17.19 -5.08 -26.04
N SER A 142 -16.88 -4.73 -24.79
CA SER A 142 -17.76 -4.03 -23.87
C SER A 142 -17.12 -2.69 -23.59
N ASP A 143 -17.93 -1.64 -23.50
CA ASP A 143 -17.46 -0.26 -23.30
C ASP A 143 -16.99 -0.04 -21.84
N TYR A 144 -16.16 -0.95 -21.33
CA TYR A 144 -15.56 -0.88 -20.00
C TYR A 144 -14.13 -0.33 -20.13
N SER A 145 -13.81 0.69 -19.35
CA SER A 145 -12.45 1.15 -19.18
C SER A 145 -12.26 1.69 -17.77
N ALA A 146 -11.13 1.34 -17.15
CA ALA A 146 -10.82 1.82 -15.83
C ALA A 146 -9.34 2.15 -15.67
N PHE A 147 -9.10 3.11 -14.80
CA PHE A 147 -7.78 3.63 -14.49
C PHE A 147 -7.70 3.91 -12.99
N SER A 148 -6.63 3.46 -12.34
CA SER A 148 -6.35 3.78 -10.95
C SER A 148 -4.86 4.03 -10.72
N THR A 149 -4.52 4.84 -9.74
CA THR A 149 -3.14 5.05 -9.29
C THR A 149 -3.12 5.18 -7.77
N THR A 150 -2.06 4.65 -7.19
CA THR A 150 -1.74 4.74 -5.76
C THR A 150 -0.29 5.18 -5.62
N SER A 151 -0.04 6.45 -5.91
CA SER A 151 1.32 7.01 -5.95
C SER A 151 1.81 7.38 -4.54
N GLU A 152 3.09 7.18 -4.27
CA GLU A 152 3.74 7.65 -3.05
C GLU A 152 4.96 8.51 -3.39
N ILE A 153 5.12 9.61 -2.65
CA ILE A 153 6.33 10.41 -2.59
C ILE A 153 6.80 10.40 -1.14
N ARG A 154 8.04 9.98 -0.90
CA ARG A 154 8.67 9.92 0.41
C ARG A 154 9.92 10.79 0.41
N TYR A 155 10.01 11.71 1.36
CA TYR A 155 11.16 12.57 1.51
C TYR A 155 11.69 12.54 2.95
N TYR A 156 12.95 12.15 3.09
CA TYR A 156 13.71 12.21 4.34
C TYR A 156 14.41 13.58 4.41
N THR A 157 13.90 14.46 5.27
CA THR A 157 14.22 15.90 5.25
C THR A 157 15.62 16.21 5.81
N GLY A 158 16.15 15.34 6.67
CA GLY A 158 17.35 15.61 7.46
C GLY A 158 17.19 16.71 8.54
N LEU A 159 15.97 17.18 8.79
CA LEU A 159 15.66 18.21 9.79
C LEU A 159 15.37 17.61 11.18
N ASP A 160 15.64 18.38 12.23
CA ASP A 160 15.48 17.94 13.62
C ASP A 160 14.02 17.97 14.11
N SER A 161 13.09 18.64 13.43
CA SER A 161 11.68 18.73 13.85
C SER A 161 10.77 17.71 13.16
N VAL A 162 11.04 17.45 11.87
CA VAL A 162 10.31 16.52 11.02
C VAL A 162 11.36 15.74 10.26
N ASN A 163 11.51 14.44 10.49
CA ASN A 163 12.56 13.62 9.85
C ASN A 163 12.14 13.02 8.50
N ALA A 164 10.83 12.84 8.29
CA ALA A 164 10.29 12.37 7.03
C ALA A 164 8.89 12.92 6.74
N VAL A 165 8.61 13.12 5.46
CA VAL A 165 7.28 13.45 4.93
C VAL A 165 6.92 12.40 3.90
N ARG A 166 5.69 11.88 3.96
CA ARG A 166 5.13 11.01 2.92
C ARG A 166 3.84 11.61 2.40
N LEU A 167 3.69 11.62 1.08
CA LEU A 167 2.48 12.03 0.38
C LEU A 167 2.03 10.84 -0.47
N TYR A 168 0.81 10.38 -0.20
CA TYR A 168 0.12 9.40 -1.01
C TYR A 168 -0.94 10.11 -1.84
N ILE A 169 -0.98 9.83 -3.13
CA ILE A 169 -1.97 10.35 -4.06
C ILE A 169 -2.68 9.16 -4.68
N ASN A 170 -3.97 9.06 -4.41
CA ASN A 170 -4.81 8.01 -4.96
C ASN A 170 -5.80 8.65 -5.93
N TYR A 171 -5.98 8.04 -7.09
CA TYR A 171 -7.04 8.42 -8.01
C TYR A 171 -7.59 7.17 -8.66
N GLY A 172 -8.91 7.10 -8.76
CA GLY A 172 -9.61 6.00 -9.41
C GLY A 172 -10.63 6.56 -10.38
N LYS A 173 -10.80 5.91 -11.52
CA LYS A 173 -11.90 6.15 -12.44
C LYS A 173 -12.29 4.83 -13.08
N ASN A 174 -13.58 4.57 -13.09
CA ASN A 174 -14.16 3.48 -13.84
C ASN A 174 -15.31 3.99 -14.70
N SER A 175 -15.39 3.51 -15.94
CA SER A 175 -16.45 3.80 -16.89
C SER A 175 -16.96 2.50 -17.51
N TYR A 176 -18.28 2.34 -17.57
CA TYR A 176 -18.95 1.23 -18.23
C TYR A 176 -20.16 1.76 -19.01
N ASN A 177 -20.15 1.63 -20.34
CA ASN A 177 -21.13 2.26 -21.23
C ASN A 177 -21.23 3.78 -20.97
N VAL A 178 -22.43 4.29 -20.68
CA VAL A 178 -22.70 5.70 -20.37
C VAL A 178 -22.37 6.11 -18.93
N ASN A 179 -21.99 5.15 -18.09
CA ASN A 179 -21.83 5.36 -16.66
C ASN A 179 -20.36 5.54 -16.29
N SER A 180 -20.05 6.48 -15.39
CA SER A 180 -18.69 6.64 -14.88
C SER A 180 -18.65 7.20 -13.47
N ALA A 181 -17.76 6.64 -12.65
CA ALA A 181 -17.44 7.16 -11.33
C ALA A 181 -15.93 7.32 -11.20
N SER A 182 -15.55 8.29 -10.38
CA SER A 182 -14.16 8.55 -10.05
C SER A 182 -14.02 8.95 -8.60
N SER A 183 -12.82 8.77 -8.06
CA SER A 183 -12.47 9.11 -6.70
C SER A 183 -11.08 9.72 -6.65
N PHE A 184 -10.87 10.57 -5.66
CA PHE A 184 -9.57 11.16 -5.37
C PHE A 184 -9.27 11.01 -3.88
N GLY A 185 -8.04 10.61 -3.58
CA GLY A 185 -7.53 10.46 -2.23
C GLY A 185 -6.16 11.10 -2.08
N LEU A 186 -5.92 11.64 -0.90
CA LEU A 186 -4.67 12.24 -0.48
C LEU A 186 -4.40 11.81 0.96
N GLU A 187 -3.22 11.25 1.22
CA GLU A 187 -2.75 11.00 2.58
C GLU A 187 -1.39 11.66 2.79
N LEU A 188 -1.31 12.50 3.80
CA LEU A 188 -0.06 13.10 4.26
C LEU A 188 0.37 12.45 5.56
N ARG A 189 1.65 12.08 5.64
CA ARG A 189 2.27 11.62 6.88
C ARG A 189 3.45 12.52 7.23
N PHE A 190 3.44 13.05 8.45
CA PHE A 190 4.55 13.81 9.01
C PHE A 190 5.16 13.01 10.14
N TYR A 191 6.41 12.61 9.97
CA TYR A 191 7.20 11.91 10.97
C TYR A 191 8.03 12.93 11.75
N PHE A 192 7.87 12.93 13.07
CA PHE A 192 8.57 13.84 13.96
C PHE A 192 9.92 13.25 14.40
N LEU A 193 10.69 14.01 15.19
CA LEU A 193 12.00 13.60 15.66
C LEU A 193 11.94 12.22 16.35
N PRO A 194 12.70 11.23 15.86
CA PRO A 194 12.80 9.94 16.52
C PRO A 194 13.67 10.04 17.78
N THR A 195 13.28 9.31 18.80
CA THR A 195 14.03 9.17 20.06
C THR A 195 14.27 7.69 20.35
N THR A 196 15.35 7.40 21.07
CA THR A 196 15.63 6.05 21.56
C THR A 196 15.55 6.07 23.07
N ILE A 197 14.70 5.23 23.63
CA ILE A 197 14.61 5.00 25.08
C ILE A 197 15.12 3.59 25.33
N ASN A 198 16.24 3.48 26.04
CA ASN A 198 17.00 2.24 26.18
C ASN A 198 17.38 1.67 24.80
N ASN A 199 16.77 0.55 24.40
CA ASN A 199 17.00 -0.15 23.14
C ASN A 199 15.76 -0.13 22.24
N VAL A 200 14.78 0.72 22.55
CA VAL A 200 13.57 0.88 21.75
C VAL A 200 13.61 2.22 21.03
N TRP A 201 13.57 2.16 19.71
CA TRP A 201 13.43 3.31 18.85
C TRP A 201 11.96 3.71 18.75
N ILE A 202 11.69 5.00 18.86
CA ILE A 202 10.35 5.58 18.93
C ILE A 202 10.29 6.73 17.92
N ASN A 203 9.37 6.65 16.95
CA ASN A 203 9.11 7.73 16.01
C ASN A 203 7.62 8.11 16.06
N PRO A 204 7.26 9.22 16.71
CA PRO A 204 5.91 9.74 16.62
C PRO A 204 5.63 10.30 15.23
N PHE A 205 4.40 10.16 14.76
CA PHE A 205 3.98 10.71 13.49
C PHE A 205 2.46 10.93 13.44
N ILE A 206 2.00 11.74 12.48
CA ILE A 206 0.58 11.98 12.24
C ILE A 206 0.23 11.65 10.79
N LYS A 207 -0.88 10.96 10.58
CA LYS A 207 -1.48 10.69 9.27
C LYS A 207 -2.70 11.61 9.11
N VAL A 208 -2.79 12.30 7.98
CA VAL A 208 -3.97 13.09 7.59
C VAL A 208 -4.44 12.55 6.24
N LEU A 209 -5.57 11.87 6.25
CA LEU A 209 -6.21 11.30 5.06
C LEU A 209 -7.42 12.14 4.69
N TYR A 210 -7.53 12.44 3.40
CA TYR A 210 -8.72 12.93 2.74
C TYR A 210 -9.01 12.00 1.56
N SER A 211 -10.26 11.55 1.42
CA SER A 211 -10.69 10.85 0.21
C SER A 211 -12.11 11.29 -0.15
N SER A 212 -12.43 11.37 -1.43
CA SER A 212 -13.72 11.82 -1.93
C SER A 212 -14.11 11.08 -3.20
N ALA A 213 -15.39 10.74 -3.34
CA ALA A 213 -15.93 10.45 -4.67
C ALA A 213 -16.02 11.76 -5.45
N LEU A 214 -15.76 11.73 -6.75
CA LEU A 214 -15.83 12.88 -7.64
C LEU A 214 -17.10 12.80 -8.48
N ASP A 215 -17.61 13.97 -8.87
CA ASP A 215 -18.78 14.10 -9.76
C ASP A 215 -19.99 13.28 -9.28
N ALA A 216 -20.20 13.20 -7.96
CA ALA A 216 -21.32 12.46 -7.37
C ALA A 216 -22.61 13.30 -7.34
N LYS A 217 -22.48 14.63 -7.40
CA LYS A 217 -23.61 15.55 -7.35
C LYS A 217 -24.62 15.24 -8.46
N GLY A 218 -25.88 15.06 -8.08
CA GLY A 218 -26.97 14.79 -9.02
C GLY A 218 -26.99 13.37 -9.60
N LYS A 219 -26.13 12.45 -9.14
CA LYS A 219 -26.15 11.03 -9.49
C LYS A 219 -26.79 10.19 -8.38
N ASP A 220 -27.27 8.99 -8.72
CA ASP A 220 -27.72 7.94 -7.79
C ASP A 220 -26.86 6.69 -7.99
N ILE A 221 -26.60 5.92 -6.92
CA ILE A 221 -25.65 4.80 -6.95
C ILE A 221 -26.26 3.56 -6.29
N ILE A 222 -26.14 2.41 -6.96
CA ILE A 222 -26.51 1.09 -6.41
C ILE A 222 -25.31 0.53 -5.64
N ASN A 223 -24.99 1.12 -4.48
CA ASN A 223 -24.33 0.42 -3.38
C ASN A 223 -24.29 1.31 -2.13
N GLU A 224 -24.72 0.77 -0.98
CA GLU A 224 -24.98 1.55 0.24
C GLU A 224 -23.70 1.90 1.04
N ASN A 225 -22.53 1.41 0.63
CA ASN A 225 -21.28 1.66 1.34
C ASN A 225 -20.54 2.88 0.78
N THR A 226 -20.66 4.03 1.45
CA THR A 226 -19.97 5.28 1.09
C THR A 226 -18.45 5.11 0.94
N ASP A 227 -17.84 4.19 1.68
CA ASP A 227 -16.40 3.93 1.64
C ASP A 227 -15.93 3.35 0.29
N THR A 228 -16.77 2.59 -0.44
CA THR A 228 -16.39 2.03 -1.76
C THR A 228 -16.39 3.09 -2.86
N LEU A 229 -17.29 4.08 -2.77
CA LEU A 229 -17.36 5.21 -3.70
C LEU A 229 -16.13 6.12 -3.62
N VAL A 230 -15.51 6.14 -2.45
CA VAL A 230 -14.40 7.01 -2.11
C VAL A 230 -13.04 6.35 -2.41
N ASN A 231 -13.02 5.06 -2.73
CA ASN A 231 -11.80 4.28 -2.98
C ASN A 231 -11.91 3.38 -4.22
N ILE A 232 -12.24 3.97 -5.36
CA ILE A 232 -12.44 3.24 -6.62
C ILE A 232 -11.10 2.71 -7.15
N GLN A 233 -10.99 1.40 -7.30
CA GLN A 233 -9.90 0.71 -7.97
C GLN A 233 -10.23 0.42 -9.44
N SER A 234 -9.21 0.07 -10.24
CA SER A 234 -9.38 -0.22 -11.67
C SER A 234 -10.24 -1.47 -11.93
N TYR A 235 -10.34 -2.38 -10.96
CA TYR A 235 -11.15 -3.59 -11.06
C TYR A 235 -12.53 -3.46 -10.38
N ASP A 236 -12.84 -2.33 -9.74
CA ASP A 236 -14.10 -2.17 -8.99
C ASP A 236 -15.29 -1.95 -9.92
N ARG A 237 -16.22 -2.89 -10.02
CA ARG A 237 -17.45 -2.69 -10.83
C ARG A 237 -18.42 -1.74 -10.12
N ILE A 238 -18.80 -0.65 -10.78
CA ILE A 238 -19.78 0.33 -10.25
C ILE A 238 -21.10 0.20 -11.00
N SER A 239 -22.19 -0.04 -10.26
CA SER A 239 -23.55 -0.17 -10.80
C SER A 239 -24.39 1.06 -10.49
N TYR A 240 -25.11 1.55 -11.50
CA TYR A 240 -26.00 2.73 -11.40
C TYR A 240 -27.45 2.32 -11.62
N THR A 241 -28.35 2.93 -10.85
CA THR A 241 -29.78 3.03 -11.21
C THR A 241 -29.97 4.36 -11.95
N SER A 242 -30.83 4.32 -12.96
CA SER A 242 -31.13 5.42 -13.88
C SER A 242 -31.19 6.82 -13.26
N ASN A 243 -30.68 7.82 -13.99
CA ASN A 243 -30.84 9.26 -13.77
C ASN A 243 -32.30 9.65 -13.49
N ASN A 244 -32.70 9.68 -12.21
CA ASN A 244 -33.99 10.23 -11.79
C ASN A 244 -33.76 11.49 -10.96
N ALA A 245 -34.33 12.60 -11.44
CA ALA A 245 -34.01 13.99 -11.14
C ALA A 245 -34.38 14.51 -9.73
N ASN A 246 -34.50 13.63 -8.73
CA ASN A 246 -34.57 14.01 -7.32
C ASN A 246 -33.23 13.67 -6.64
N GLU A 247 -32.22 14.43 -7.07
CA GLU A 247 -30.82 14.49 -6.63
C GLU A 247 -30.58 14.01 -5.18
N ILE A 248 -30.12 12.76 -5.01
CA ILE A 248 -29.81 12.22 -3.67
C ILE A 248 -28.56 12.89 -3.12
N TYR A 249 -27.51 13.01 -3.92
CA TYR A 249 -26.27 13.71 -3.56
C TYR A 249 -26.32 15.18 -3.99
N GLU A 250 -26.18 16.09 -3.02
CA GLU A 250 -26.03 17.53 -3.25
C GLU A 250 -24.57 17.96 -3.43
N SER A 251 -23.66 17.09 -3.03
CA SER A 251 -22.22 17.33 -3.02
C SER A 251 -21.46 16.01 -3.04
N ASN A 252 -20.15 16.08 -3.24
CA ASN A 252 -19.30 14.91 -3.24
C ASN A 252 -19.16 14.33 -1.83
N PRO A 253 -19.44 13.03 -1.61
CA PRO A 253 -19.16 12.38 -0.33
C PRO A 253 -17.65 12.35 -0.09
N TYR A 254 -17.25 12.53 1.16
CA TYR A 254 -15.84 12.54 1.54
C TYR A 254 -15.60 11.91 2.91
N ILE A 255 -14.35 11.52 3.12
CA ILE A 255 -13.82 11.01 4.38
C ILE A 255 -12.60 11.85 4.74
N VAL A 256 -12.58 12.37 5.97
CA VAL A 256 -11.40 12.97 6.58
C VAL A 256 -11.00 12.14 7.79
N ARG A 257 -9.72 11.79 7.90
CA ARG A 257 -9.20 11.09 9.06
C ARG A 257 -7.87 11.68 9.51
N ILE A 258 -7.77 11.99 10.79
CA ILE A 258 -6.53 12.42 11.43
C ILE A 258 -6.13 11.35 12.44
N THR A 259 -4.94 10.79 12.29
CA THR A 259 -4.47 9.66 13.09
C THR A 259 -3.04 9.91 13.59
N PRO A 260 -2.88 10.39 14.83
CA PRO A 260 -1.62 10.24 15.55
C PRO A 260 -1.25 8.76 15.75
N ALA A 261 0.04 8.46 15.55
CA ALA A 261 0.59 7.12 15.71
C ALA A 261 2.02 7.18 16.24
N LEU A 262 2.48 6.06 16.77
CA LEU A 262 3.86 5.86 17.21
C LEU A 262 4.44 4.68 16.43
N SER A 263 5.60 4.83 15.81
CA SER A 263 6.38 3.69 15.34
C SER A 263 7.35 3.28 16.44
N LEU A 264 7.21 2.07 16.97
CA LEU A 264 8.11 1.49 17.96
C LEU A 264 8.91 0.37 17.30
N TYR A 265 10.23 0.40 17.44
CA TYR A 265 11.11 -0.62 16.90
C TYR A 265 12.11 -1.08 17.97
N ALA A 266 12.16 -2.38 18.21
CA ALA A 266 13.12 -3.01 19.10
C ALA A 266 13.88 -4.10 18.33
N ASN A 267 15.19 -4.19 18.55
CA ASN A 267 16.03 -5.15 17.84
C ASN A 267 17.02 -5.83 18.78
N SER A 268 17.32 -7.09 18.46
CA SER A 268 18.34 -7.94 19.07
C SER A 268 19.13 -8.65 17.96
N ASP A 269 20.05 -9.55 18.33
CA ASP A 269 20.86 -10.29 17.35
C ASP A 269 20.04 -11.29 16.53
N PHE A 270 18.90 -11.74 17.05
CA PHE A 270 18.10 -12.83 16.47
C PHE A 270 16.63 -12.48 16.30
N VAL A 271 16.13 -11.39 16.90
CA VAL A 271 14.73 -10.96 16.79
C VAL A 271 14.63 -9.45 16.62
N SER A 272 13.78 -9.01 15.70
CA SER A 272 13.29 -7.64 15.63
C SER A 272 11.76 -7.58 15.79
N LEU A 273 11.30 -6.51 16.43
CA LEU A 273 9.89 -6.23 16.69
C LEU A 273 9.58 -4.81 16.21
N TYR A 274 8.57 -4.69 15.36
CA TYR A 274 7.95 -3.43 15.01
C TYR A 274 6.53 -3.38 15.58
N PHE A 275 6.14 -2.26 16.17
CA PHE A 275 4.79 -2.03 16.68
C PHE A 275 4.34 -0.60 16.39
N GLU A 276 3.13 -0.45 15.86
CA GLU A 276 2.53 0.82 15.50
C GLU A 276 1.13 0.97 16.07
N PRO A 277 0.98 1.44 17.33
CA PRO A 277 -0.30 1.81 17.88
C PRO A 277 -0.75 3.17 17.32
N SER A 278 -2.06 3.31 17.14
CA SER A 278 -2.66 4.51 16.58
C SER A 278 -4.05 4.75 17.17
N ILE A 279 -4.37 6.03 17.32
CA ILE A 279 -5.70 6.53 17.66
C ILE A 279 -6.00 7.66 16.70
N GLY A 280 -7.24 7.77 16.23
CA GLY A 280 -7.58 8.77 15.24
C GLY A 280 -9.04 9.18 15.29
N TYR A 281 -9.33 10.28 14.64
CA TYR A 281 -10.68 10.82 14.50
C TYR A 281 -11.07 10.79 13.03
N LYS A 282 -12.21 10.19 12.72
CA LYS A 282 -12.75 10.05 11.36
C LYS A 282 -14.05 10.83 11.25
N ILE A 283 -14.17 11.59 10.18
CA ILE A 283 -15.39 12.26 9.74
C ILE A 283 -15.77 11.65 8.40
N ILE A 284 -17.01 11.19 8.27
CA ILE A 284 -17.58 10.76 6.99
C ILE A 284 -18.74 11.70 6.68
N TYR A 285 -18.73 12.26 5.48
CA TYR A 285 -19.86 12.94 4.91
C TYR A 285 -20.38 12.13 3.73
N ASP A 286 -21.66 11.77 3.78
CA ASP A 286 -22.29 10.97 2.73
C ASP A 286 -22.73 11.80 1.52
N GLY A 287 -22.57 13.13 1.52
CA GLY A 287 -22.89 13.99 0.36
C GLY A 287 -24.38 14.15 0.05
N LYS A 288 -25.27 13.56 0.84
CA LYS A 288 -26.72 13.51 0.57
C LYS A 288 -27.43 14.80 0.98
N LYS A 289 -28.52 15.16 0.28
CA LYS A 289 -29.40 16.31 0.63
C LYS A 289 -29.92 16.30 2.06
N VAL A 290 -30.11 15.10 2.60
CA VAL A 290 -30.48 14.87 4.01
C VAL A 290 -29.40 14.00 4.64
N GLY A 291 -28.15 14.42 4.47
CA GLY A 291 -26.95 13.77 4.99
C GLY A 291 -26.46 14.43 6.28
N ASN A 292 -25.95 13.64 7.22
CA ASN A 292 -25.30 14.14 8.42
C ASN A 292 -23.80 13.80 8.37
N LEU A 293 -22.99 14.62 9.03
CA LEU A 293 -21.60 14.26 9.31
C LEU A 293 -21.59 13.14 10.36
N ASN A 294 -21.01 12.00 10.00
CA ASN A 294 -20.75 10.93 10.93
C ASN A 294 -19.35 11.09 11.54
N HIS A 295 -19.29 11.16 12.85
CA HIS A 295 -18.06 11.35 13.62
C HIS A 295 -17.74 10.07 14.38
N THR A 296 -16.51 9.57 14.25
CA THR A 296 -16.12 8.31 14.88
C THR A 296 -14.68 8.37 15.38
N LEU A 297 -14.47 7.91 16.62
CA LEU A 297 -13.14 7.61 17.13
C LEU A 297 -12.68 6.27 16.54
N THR A 298 -11.48 6.24 15.98
CA THR A 298 -10.85 5.06 15.39
C THR A 298 -9.60 4.71 16.17
N TRP A 299 -9.26 3.43 16.25
CA TRP A 299 -8.01 2.97 16.83
C TRP A 299 -7.55 1.71 16.12
N GLY A 300 -6.25 1.44 16.21
CA GLY A 300 -5.67 0.23 15.65
C GLY A 300 -4.23 0.09 16.08
N ALA A 301 -3.72 -1.13 15.99
CA ALA A 301 -2.32 -1.42 16.20
C ALA A 301 -1.83 -2.40 15.13
N TYR A 302 -0.64 -2.15 14.63
CA TYR A 302 0.04 -3.02 13.67
C TYR A 302 1.33 -3.55 14.29
N SER A 303 1.69 -4.80 14.03
CA SER A 303 2.94 -5.35 14.52
C SER A 303 3.58 -6.31 13.54
N GLU A 304 4.91 -6.27 13.48
CA GLU A 304 5.73 -7.25 12.76
C GLU A 304 6.72 -7.86 13.73
N VAL A 305 6.90 -9.18 13.64
CA VAL A 305 7.96 -9.90 14.35
C VAL A 305 8.84 -10.56 13.30
N ARG A 306 10.15 -10.40 13.46
CA ARG A 306 11.13 -11.03 12.60
C ARG A 306 12.10 -11.82 13.43
N VAL A 307 12.42 -13.02 12.98
CA VAL A 307 13.41 -13.89 13.59
C VAL A 307 14.50 -14.12 12.56
N TYR A 308 15.76 -13.99 12.98
CA TYR A 308 16.93 -14.23 12.15
C TYR A 308 17.69 -15.44 12.72
N PRO A 309 17.33 -16.68 12.36
CA PRO A 309 18.06 -17.86 12.82
C PRO A 309 19.53 -17.82 12.39
N VAL A 310 19.82 -17.20 11.24
CA VAL A 310 21.14 -16.86 10.73
C VAL A 310 21.05 -15.50 10.00
N SER A 311 22.18 -14.83 9.74
CA SER A 311 22.20 -13.47 9.16
C SER A 311 21.46 -13.33 7.85
N ASP A 312 21.46 -14.41 7.05
CA ASP A 312 20.97 -14.38 5.67
C ASP A 312 19.55 -14.93 5.57
N LEU A 313 18.95 -15.39 6.67
CA LEU A 313 17.60 -15.97 6.70
C LEU A 313 16.73 -15.24 7.72
N GLU A 314 15.63 -14.67 7.24
CA GLU A 314 14.60 -14.03 8.05
C GLU A 314 13.34 -14.89 8.01
N TRP A 315 12.74 -15.13 9.17
CA TRP A 315 11.36 -15.56 9.32
C TRP A 315 10.53 -14.34 9.71
N TYR A 316 9.54 -14.02 8.89
CA TYR A 316 8.69 -12.84 9.04
C TYR A 316 7.28 -13.26 9.46
N PHE A 317 6.74 -12.57 10.47
CA PHE A 317 5.39 -12.74 10.99
C PHE A 317 4.71 -11.38 11.09
N GLU A 318 3.47 -11.28 10.62
CA GLU A 318 2.69 -10.04 10.65
C GLU A 318 1.39 -10.24 11.42
N MET A 319 1.06 -9.29 12.28
CA MET A 319 -0.18 -9.28 13.05
C MET A 319 -0.79 -7.88 13.05
N GLY A 320 -2.12 -7.82 13.00
CA GLY A 320 -2.87 -6.58 13.09
C GLY A 320 -3.97 -6.68 14.14
N ILE A 321 -4.17 -5.58 14.88
CA ILE A 321 -5.28 -5.42 15.82
C ILE A 321 -6.09 -4.21 15.40
N ASN A 322 -7.40 -4.38 15.19
CA ASN A 322 -8.25 -3.26 14.79
C ASN A 322 -9.67 -3.37 15.34
N SER A 323 -10.37 -2.25 15.35
CA SER A 323 -11.76 -2.12 15.81
C SER A 323 -12.78 -2.60 14.76
N SER A 324 -12.53 -3.72 14.08
CA SER A 324 -13.54 -4.29 13.17
C SER A 324 -14.67 -4.95 13.96
N ASN A 325 -15.85 -5.10 13.35
CA ASN A 325 -17.01 -5.83 13.91
C ASN A 325 -16.76 -7.35 14.05
N ASN A 326 -15.50 -7.78 14.04
CA ASN A 326 -15.08 -9.17 14.10
C ASN A 326 -14.90 -9.57 15.59
N PRO A 327 -15.40 -10.73 16.04
CA PRO A 327 -15.29 -11.15 17.45
C PRO A 327 -13.84 -11.36 17.92
N ILE A 328 -12.88 -11.47 16.98
CA ILE A 328 -11.46 -11.59 17.28
C ILE A 328 -10.77 -10.30 16.80
N PRO A 329 -10.38 -9.40 17.72
CA PRO A 329 -9.76 -8.13 17.36
C PRO A 329 -8.31 -8.28 16.88
N VAL A 330 -7.70 -9.46 17.05
CA VAL A 330 -6.32 -9.79 16.66
C VAL A 330 -6.32 -10.73 15.46
N ASN A 331 -5.66 -10.33 14.37
CA ASN A 331 -5.54 -11.12 13.16
C ASN A 331 -4.05 -11.35 12.84
N PHE A 332 -3.64 -12.61 12.72
CA PHE A 332 -2.40 -12.94 12.01
C PHE A 332 -2.62 -12.65 10.53
N ARG A 333 -1.77 -11.83 9.93
CA ARG A 333 -1.86 -11.52 8.52
C ARG A 333 -1.10 -12.56 7.69
N SER A 334 -1.57 -12.82 6.48
CA SER A 334 -1.02 -13.82 5.55
C SER A 334 0.27 -13.40 4.86
N ALA A 335 1.03 -12.47 5.42
CA ALA A 335 2.35 -12.13 4.90
C ALA A 335 3.47 -12.97 5.53
N THR A 336 3.12 -14.01 6.31
CA THR A 336 4.10 -14.80 7.06
C THR A 336 4.93 -15.71 6.14
N GLY A 337 6.23 -15.83 6.41
CA GLY A 337 7.11 -16.72 5.67
C GLY A 337 8.58 -16.38 5.82
N ILE A 338 9.37 -16.61 4.77
CA ILE A 338 10.82 -16.43 4.79
C ILE A 338 11.31 -15.40 3.77
N ASN A 339 12.37 -14.70 4.14
CA ASN A 339 13.26 -14.02 3.22
C ASN A 339 14.66 -14.60 3.35
N TRP A 340 15.26 -14.98 2.23
CA TRP A 340 16.65 -15.40 2.16
C TRP A 340 17.45 -14.35 1.39
N TYR A 341 18.31 -13.64 2.10
CA TYR A 341 19.20 -12.64 1.53
C TYR A 341 20.43 -13.30 0.90
N PHE A 342 20.79 -12.82 -0.29
CA PHE A 342 22.01 -13.25 -0.96
C PHE A 342 23.11 -12.24 -0.66
N THR A 343 24.28 -12.75 -0.28
CA THR A 343 25.50 -11.94 -0.30
C THR A 343 25.71 -11.44 -1.73
N GLN A 344 26.02 -10.15 -1.86
CA GLN A 344 26.24 -9.53 -3.17
C GLN A 344 27.30 -10.33 -3.95
N LEU A 345 26.93 -10.84 -5.12
CA LEU A 345 27.85 -11.45 -6.08
C LEU A 345 28.76 -10.40 -6.73
#